data_AF-A0A5N6V1J5-F1
#
_entry.id   AF-A0A5N6V1J5-F1
#
_cell.length_a   1.000
_cell.length_b   1.000
_cell.length_c   1.000
_cell.angle_alpha   90.00
_cell.angle_beta   90.00
_cell.angle_gamma   90.00
#
_symmetry.space_group_name_H-M   'P 1'
#
loop_
_entity.id
_entity.type
_entity.pdbx_description
1 polymer ?
#
loop_
_entity_poly.entity_id
_entity_poly.type
_entity_poly.pdbx_seq_one_letter_code
_entity_poly.pdbx_strand_id
1 'polypeptide(L)'
;MVDGQVYHFNPENRSRSVNAIGIFPFIMIAQLKPTLTKSLPSLAMPTLHTALAPLLPSKQNSFLSVRVDGVFSQVAFRMIPAPPREQQPLFDLLRRQRLQSAHNVRGLLFGFWSPGCSNGFSVAGFHLHFISDDRTAGGHVTGFEAWDVKLSAGVLKEYGAELPQDEDFLEAVIRNYEEDQNLR
;
A
#
# COMPACT_ATOMS: atom_id res chain seq x y z
N MET A 1 0.60 8.71 0.84
CA MET A 1 0.26 10.04 1.38
C MET A 1 -0.42 9.84 2.72
N VAL A 2 -0.01 10.59 3.73
CA VAL A 2 -0.57 10.51 5.09
C VAL A 2 -0.91 11.92 5.52
N ASP A 3 -2.17 12.14 5.91
CA ASP A 3 -2.66 13.41 6.47
C ASP A 3 -2.26 14.63 5.61
N GLY A 4 -2.43 14.51 4.29
CA GLY A 4 -2.12 15.55 3.31
C GLY A 4 -0.65 15.67 2.90
N GLN A 5 0.25 14.88 3.50
CA GLN A 5 1.69 14.93 3.22
C GLN A 5 2.19 13.72 2.45
N VAL A 6 3.08 13.95 1.48
CA VAL A 6 3.68 12.91 0.63
C VAL A 6 5.09 12.59 1.12
N TYR A 7 5.30 11.33 1.45
CA TYR A 7 6.60 10.79 1.88
C TYR A 7 7.09 9.80 0.85
N HIS A 8 8.36 9.90 0.46
CA HIS A 8 9.02 8.93 -0.39
C HIS A 8 10.22 8.35 0.37
N PHE A 9 10.20 7.03 0.54
CA PHE A 9 11.30 6.25 1.10
C PHE A 9 12.14 5.68 -0.03
N ASN A 10 13.44 5.99 -0.01
CA ASN A 10 14.40 5.39 -0.92
C ASN A 10 15.04 4.14 -0.29
N PRO A 11 15.72 3.27 -1.07
CA PRO A 11 16.35 2.05 -0.54
C PRO A 11 17.46 2.25 0.51
N GLU A 12 17.85 3.51 0.80
CA GLU A 12 18.76 3.88 1.88
C GLU A 12 18.00 4.27 3.17
N ASN A 13 16.69 4.05 3.18
CA ASN A 13 15.75 4.38 4.26
C ASN A 13 15.79 5.86 4.67
N ARG A 14 16.13 6.74 3.73
CA ARG A 14 16.00 8.19 3.93
C ARG A 14 14.61 8.58 3.45
N SER A 15 13.76 9.00 4.38
CA SER A 15 12.53 9.67 4.00
C SER A 15 12.87 11.06 3.46
N ARG A 16 12.25 11.40 2.35
CA ARG A 16 12.16 12.79 1.91
C ARG A 16 10.70 13.16 1.81
N SER A 17 10.36 14.31 2.39
CA SER A 17 9.13 15.00 2.01
C SER A 17 9.25 15.35 0.53
N VAL A 18 8.24 14.99 -0.25
CA VAL A 18 8.23 15.27 -1.69
C VAL A 18 7.37 16.51 -1.89
N ASN A 19 7.95 17.55 -2.50
CA ASN A 19 7.19 18.71 -2.97
C ASN A 19 6.17 18.25 -4.03
N ALA A 20 5.08 18.99 -4.21
CA ALA A 20 3.91 18.64 -5.03
C ALA A 20 4.14 18.36 -6.54
N ILE A 21 5.40 18.29 -7.00
CA ILE A 21 5.81 18.13 -8.41
C ILE A 21 6.43 16.73 -8.66
N GLY A 22 6.15 15.75 -7.79
CA GLY A 22 6.61 14.37 -8.00
C GLY A 22 5.83 13.69 -9.12
N ILE A 23 6.54 13.07 -10.08
CA ILE A 23 5.94 12.19 -11.09
C ILE A 23 5.84 10.78 -10.49
N PHE A 24 4.65 10.20 -10.50
CA PHE A 24 4.39 8.85 -10.01
C PHE A 24 3.75 8.03 -11.13
N PRO A 25 4.34 6.88 -11.53
CA PRO A 25 3.77 6.04 -12.59
C PRO A 25 2.47 5.35 -12.15
N PHE A 26 2.26 5.24 -10.83
CA PHE A 26 1.03 4.71 -10.24
C PHE A 26 0.85 5.26 -8.82
N ILE A 27 -0.34 5.74 -8.51
CA ILE A 27 -0.72 6.13 -7.15
C ILE A 27 -2.21 5.89 -6.92
N MET A 28 -2.55 5.45 -5.71
CA MET A 28 -3.93 5.42 -5.22
C MET A 28 -4.06 6.38 -4.05
N ILE A 29 -5.04 7.27 -4.11
CA ILE A 29 -5.35 8.23 -3.05
C ILE A 29 -6.83 8.21 -2.73
N ALA A 30 -7.17 8.37 -1.45
CA ALA A 30 -8.53 8.56 -1.01
C ALA A 30 -8.54 9.38 0.28
N GLN A 31 -9.61 10.15 0.48
CA GLN A 31 -9.89 10.71 1.79
C GLN A 31 -10.49 9.61 2.67
N LEU A 32 -9.79 9.22 3.74
CA LEU A 32 -10.31 8.27 4.70
C LEU A 32 -11.53 8.86 5.43
N LYS A 33 -12.70 8.26 5.22
CA LYS A 33 -13.93 8.50 5.98
C LYS A 33 -14.32 7.20 6.67
N PRO A 34 -13.88 6.95 7.92
CA PRO A 34 -14.07 5.66 8.57
C PRO A 34 -15.54 5.31 8.74
N THR A 35 -15.96 4.17 8.19
CA THR A 35 -17.25 3.54 8.47
C THR A 35 -17.14 2.46 9.54
N LEU A 36 -15.91 2.04 9.85
CA LEU A 36 -15.56 1.11 10.92
C LEU A 36 -14.37 1.68 11.69
N THR A 37 -14.43 1.61 13.02
CA THR A 37 -13.26 1.83 13.89
C THR A 37 -13.28 0.81 15.03
N LYS A 38 -12.12 0.22 15.34
CA LYS A 38 -11.93 -0.74 16.43
C LYS A 38 -10.64 -0.44 17.19
N SER A 39 -10.69 -0.61 18.50
CA SER A 39 -9.49 -0.74 19.33
C SER A 39 -9.23 -2.22 19.57
N LEU A 40 -7.99 -2.67 19.30
CA LEU A 40 -7.59 -4.07 19.39
C LEU A 40 -6.31 -4.16 20.24
N PRO A 41 -6.20 -5.15 21.15
CA PRO A 41 -4.98 -5.33 21.92
C PRO A 41 -3.80 -5.71 21.02
N SER A 42 -4.06 -6.46 19.95
CA SER A 42 -3.08 -6.84 18.94
C SER A 42 -3.71 -7.03 17.56
N LEU A 43 -2.88 -6.95 16.52
CA LEU A 43 -3.24 -7.19 15.14
C LEU A 43 -2.02 -7.68 14.36
N ALA A 44 -2.19 -8.72 13.55
CA ALA A 44 -1.17 -9.21 12.63
C ALA A 44 -1.72 -9.34 11.21
N MET A 45 -0.84 -9.33 10.20
CA MET A 45 -1.22 -9.44 8.78
C MET A 45 -2.22 -10.58 8.50
N PRO A 46 -2.05 -11.82 9.00
CA PRO A 46 -3.00 -12.91 8.74
C PRO A 46 -4.40 -12.68 9.34
N THR A 47 -4.48 -11.87 10.40
CA THR A 47 -5.74 -11.57 11.11
C THR A 47 -6.43 -10.30 10.61
N LEU A 48 -5.77 -9.50 9.77
CA LEU A 48 -6.28 -8.21 9.30
C LEU A 48 -7.63 -8.34 8.58
N HIS A 49 -7.77 -9.35 7.73
CA HIS A 49 -9.03 -9.61 7.02
C HIS A 49 -10.19 -9.81 8.00
N THR A 50 -10.00 -10.67 9.00
CA THR A 50 -11.01 -10.96 10.03
C THR A 50 -11.27 -9.74 10.92
N ALA A 51 -10.24 -8.96 11.24
CA ALA A 51 -10.37 -7.74 12.03
C ALA A 51 -11.26 -6.68 11.37
N LEU A 52 -11.41 -6.72 10.04
CA LEU A 52 -12.29 -5.83 9.27
C LEU A 52 -13.77 -6.23 9.25
N ALA A 53 -14.17 -7.31 9.92
CA ALA A 53 -15.60 -7.64 10.06
C ALA A 53 -16.39 -6.48 10.71
N PRO A 54 -17.61 -6.15 10.24
CA PRO A 54 -18.38 -6.86 9.22
C PRO A 54 -18.12 -6.38 7.78
N LEU A 55 -17.17 -5.47 7.53
CA LEU A 55 -16.93 -4.97 6.18
C LEU A 55 -16.46 -6.10 5.25
N LEU A 56 -15.55 -6.96 5.71
CA LEU A 56 -15.19 -8.18 5.00
C LEU A 56 -15.80 -9.39 5.72
N PRO A 57 -16.42 -10.35 4.99
CA PRO A 57 -16.50 -10.44 3.52
C PRO A 57 -17.69 -9.68 2.88
N SER A 58 -18.60 -9.07 3.66
CA SER A 58 -19.86 -8.51 3.12
C SER A 58 -19.69 -7.41 2.05
N LYS A 59 -18.54 -6.74 2.00
CA LYS A 59 -18.15 -5.71 1.04
C LYS A 59 -16.88 -6.11 0.25
N GLN A 60 -16.64 -7.40 0.06
CA GLN A 60 -15.46 -7.91 -0.67
C GLN A 60 -15.32 -7.36 -2.10
N ASN A 61 -16.44 -6.97 -2.73
CA ASN A 61 -16.50 -6.40 -4.07
C ASN A 61 -16.41 -4.85 -4.08
N SER A 62 -16.20 -4.23 -2.91
CA SER A 62 -15.98 -2.79 -2.77
C SER A 62 -14.52 -2.52 -2.43
N PHE A 63 -14.01 -1.36 -2.85
CA PHE A 63 -12.73 -0.88 -2.33
C PHE A 63 -12.90 -0.41 -0.89
N LEU A 64 -11.91 -0.70 -0.04
CA LEU A 64 -11.83 -0.16 1.32
C LEU A 64 -10.54 0.62 1.47
N SER A 65 -10.61 1.81 2.08
CA SER A 65 -9.43 2.46 2.66
C SER A 65 -9.19 1.90 4.06
N VAL A 66 -7.94 1.59 4.38
CA VAL A 66 -7.54 0.96 5.65
C VAL A 66 -6.45 1.80 6.31
N ARG A 67 -6.58 2.01 7.62
CA ARG A 67 -5.63 2.70 8.48
C ARG A 67 -5.48 1.93 9.79
N VAL A 68 -4.25 1.69 10.21
CA VAL A 68 -3.87 1.01 11.44
C VAL A 68 -2.81 1.86 12.13
N ASP A 69 -3.21 2.52 13.21
CA ASP A 69 -2.29 3.21 14.13
C ASP A 69 -1.96 2.24 15.27
N GLY A 70 -0.69 2.15 15.68
CA GLY A 70 -0.30 1.31 16.81
C GLY A 70 1.21 1.20 17.00
N VAL A 71 1.62 0.26 17.86
CA VAL A 71 3.02 -0.09 18.05
C VAL A 71 3.30 -1.41 17.35
N PHE A 72 4.22 -1.39 16.39
CA PHE A 72 4.59 -2.55 15.59
C PHE A 72 5.76 -3.25 16.27
N SER A 73 5.50 -4.42 16.88
CA SER A 73 6.57 -5.29 17.39
C SER A 73 7.50 -5.68 16.26
N GLN A 74 6.93 -5.91 15.07
CA GLN A 74 7.65 -6.07 13.82
C GLN A 74 6.81 -5.54 12.65
N VAL A 75 7.45 -4.84 11.72
CA VAL A 75 6.89 -4.55 10.40
C VAL A 75 7.96 -4.80 9.35
N ALA A 76 7.67 -5.69 8.40
CA ALA A 76 8.49 -5.99 7.24
C ALA A 76 7.93 -5.25 6.03
N PHE A 77 8.80 -4.61 5.27
CA PHE A 77 8.44 -3.84 4.10
C PHE A 77 9.53 -3.91 3.04
N ARG A 78 9.15 -3.57 1.81
CA ARG A 78 10.04 -3.50 0.66
C ARG A 78 10.09 -2.10 0.09
N MET A 79 11.23 -1.78 -0.50
CA MET A 79 11.42 -0.63 -1.37
C MET A 79 12.04 -1.11 -2.67
N ILE A 80 11.57 -0.56 -3.79
CA ILE A 80 12.12 -0.85 -5.11
C ILE A 80 13.02 0.34 -5.48
N PRO A 81 14.32 0.12 -5.72
CA PRO A 81 15.21 1.18 -6.21
C PRO A 81 14.69 1.79 -7.51
N ALA A 82 15.03 3.06 -7.73
CA ALA A 82 14.73 3.71 -9.00
C ALA A 82 15.29 2.87 -10.17
N PRO A 83 14.50 2.70 -11.25
CA PRO A 83 14.97 1.98 -12.40
C PRO A 83 16.17 2.72 -13.02
N PRO A 84 17.21 2.00 -13.48
CA PRO A 84 18.41 2.59 -14.06
C PRO A 84 18.17 3.07 -15.50
N ARG A 85 17.06 2.65 -16.11
CA ARG A 85 16.56 3.07 -17.42
C ARG A 85 15.05 3.08 -17.39
N GLU A 86 14.46 3.98 -18.17
CA GLU A 86 13.02 4.03 -18.41
C GLU A 86 12.57 2.69 -19.03
N GLN A 87 11.33 2.28 -18.74
CA GLN A 87 10.66 1.11 -19.33
C GLN A 87 11.17 -0.30 -18.94
N GLN A 88 11.93 -0.47 -17.85
CA GLN A 88 12.20 -1.83 -17.35
C GLN A 88 10.92 -2.51 -16.81
N PRO A 89 10.67 -3.80 -17.14
CA PRO A 89 9.55 -4.55 -16.59
C PRO A 89 9.56 -4.55 -15.07
N LEU A 90 8.39 -4.36 -14.43
CA LEU A 90 8.27 -4.34 -12.97
C LEU A 90 8.85 -5.61 -12.33
N PHE A 91 8.70 -6.76 -12.97
CA PHE A 91 9.25 -8.03 -12.51
C PHE A 91 10.77 -7.99 -12.34
N ASP A 92 11.50 -7.36 -13.26
CA ASP A 92 12.96 -7.23 -13.17
C ASP A 92 13.35 -6.24 -12.07
N LEU A 93 12.56 -5.20 -11.85
CA LEU A 93 12.76 -4.26 -10.76
C LEU A 93 12.51 -4.91 -9.38
N LEU A 94 11.52 -5.80 -9.28
CA LEU A 94 11.22 -6.55 -8.07
C LEU A 94 12.37 -7.45 -7.64
N ARG A 95 13.19 -7.98 -8.58
CA ARG A 95 14.42 -8.73 -8.24
C ARG A 95 15.45 -7.88 -7.50
N ARG A 96 15.36 -6.56 -7.60
CA ARG A 96 16.26 -5.58 -6.97
C ARG A 96 15.65 -4.95 -5.72
N GLN A 97 14.48 -5.41 -5.29
CA GLN A 97 13.83 -4.91 -4.09
C GLN A 97 14.74 -5.06 -2.87
N ARG A 98 14.73 -4.07 -2.00
CA ARG A 98 15.32 -4.17 -0.67
C ARG A 98 14.24 -4.48 0.34
N LEU A 99 14.36 -5.62 0.99
CA LEU A 99 13.55 -5.98 2.15
C LEU A 99 14.19 -5.37 3.40
N GLN A 100 13.36 -4.75 4.23
CA GLN A 100 13.74 -4.19 5.51
C GLN A 100 12.71 -4.56 6.57
N SER A 101 13.12 -4.52 7.83
CA SER A 101 12.22 -4.62 8.97
C SER A 101 12.52 -3.53 9.98
N ALA A 102 11.45 -3.04 10.62
CA ALA A 102 11.54 -2.24 11.82
C ALA A 102 10.89 -2.99 12.97
N HIS A 103 11.41 -2.78 14.19
CA HIS A 103 10.99 -3.50 15.39
C HIS A 103 10.67 -2.52 16.50
N ASN A 104 9.63 -2.84 17.28
CA ASN A 104 9.17 -2.03 18.41
C ASN A 104 9.02 -0.55 18.08
N VAL A 105 8.44 -0.26 16.92
CA VAL A 105 8.31 1.09 16.37
C VAL A 105 6.85 1.52 16.39
N ARG A 106 6.56 2.73 16.87
CA ARG A 106 5.23 3.33 16.72
C ARG A 106 5.08 3.92 15.33
N GLY A 107 3.92 3.72 14.71
CA GLY A 107 3.69 4.24 13.38
C GLY A 107 2.28 4.00 12.86
N LEU A 108 2.18 4.14 11.54
CA LEU A 108 0.95 4.05 10.79
C LEU A 108 1.13 3.09 9.62
N LEU A 109 0.27 2.09 9.57
CA LEU A 109 0.03 1.28 8.37
C LEU A 109 -1.23 1.78 7.68
N PHE A 110 -1.17 1.97 6.37
CA PHE A 110 -2.27 2.54 5.59
C PHE A 110 -2.29 2.00 4.17
N GLY A 111 -3.45 1.99 3.53
CA GLY A 111 -3.59 1.56 2.14
C GLY A 111 -4.99 1.11 1.84
N PHE A 112 -5.11 0.08 1.00
CA PHE A 112 -6.40 -0.33 0.44
C PHE A 112 -6.62 -1.83 0.50
N TRP A 113 -7.88 -2.22 0.65
CA TRP A 113 -8.40 -3.49 0.14
C TRP A 113 -9.05 -3.21 -1.22
N SER A 114 -8.64 -3.94 -2.25
CA SER A 114 -9.25 -3.86 -3.58
C SER A 114 -9.94 -5.18 -3.93
N PRO A 115 -11.11 -5.14 -4.60
CA PRO A 115 -11.85 -6.33 -4.98
C PRO A 115 -11.10 -7.15 -6.04
N GLY A 116 -11.34 -8.46 -6.10
CA GLY A 116 -10.66 -9.35 -7.05
C GLY A 116 -10.83 -8.94 -8.52
N CYS A 117 -11.99 -8.38 -8.88
CA CYS A 117 -12.26 -7.87 -10.23
C CYS A 117 -11.45 -6.63 -10.63
N SER A 118 -10.70 -6.02 -9.71
CA SER A 118 -9.88 -4.84 -10.00
C SER A 118 -8.46 -5.16 -10.48
N ASN A 119 -8.13 -6.45 -10.58
CA ASN A 119 -6.81 -6.88 -11.03
C ASN A 119 -6.53 -6.37 -12.46
N GLY A 120 -5.35 -5.78 -12.67
CA GLY A 120 -4.95 -5.18 -13.95
C GLY A 120 -5.01 -3.65 -14.01
N PHE A 121 -5.92 -3.01 -13.26
CA PHE A 121 -5.94 -1.55 -13.09
C PHE A 121 -5.74 -1.10 -11.63
N SER A 122 -5.74 -2.07 -10.70
CA SER A 122 -5.35 -1.91 -9.30
C SER A 122 -4.63 -3.19 -8.81
N VAL A 123 -4.32 -3.26 -7.52
CA VAL A 123 -3.75 -4.44 -6.86
C VAL A 123 -4.84 -5.10 -6.03
N ALA A 124 -5.31 -6.28 -6.44
CA ALA A 124 -6.34 -7.04 -5.74
C ALA A 124 -5.87 -7.47 -4.34
N GLY A 125 -6.80 -7.47 -3.36
CA GLY A 125 -6.49 -7.77 -1.97
C GLY A 125 -5.89 -6.58 -1.22
N PHE A 126 -5.05 -6.85 -0.22
CA PHE A 126 -4.42 -5.80 0.59
C PHE A 126 -3.17 -5.22 -0.10
N HIS A 127 -3.21 -3.92 -0.38
CA HIS A 127 -2.03 -3.15 -0.77
C HIS A 127 -1.78 -2.08 0.29
N LEU A 128 -0.78 -2.35 1.15
CA LEU A 128 -0.54 -1.59 2.38
C LEU A 128 0.89 -1.04 2.40
N HIS A 129 1.03 0.15 2.96
CA HIS A 129 2.29 0.84 3.17
C HIS A 129 2.41 1.19 4.66
N PHE A 130 3.64 1.35 5.13
CA PHE A 130 3.95 1.72 6.51
C PHE A 130 4.79 2.99 6.57
N ILE A 131 4.60 3.77 7.63
CA ILE A 131 5.47 4.89 8.01
C ILE A 131 5.58 4.97 9.53
N SER A 132 6.80 5.07 10.05
CA SER A 132 7.04 5.29 11.48
C SER A 132 6.68 6.73 11.89
N ASP A 133 6.39 6.95 13.18
CA ASP A 133 6.02 8.27 13.70
C ASP A 133 7.15 9.30 13.57
N ASP A 134 8.40 8.86 13.77
CA ASP A 134 9.61 9.66 13.56
C ASP A 134 9.97 9.84 12.08
N ARG A 135 9.20 9.21 11.17
CA ARG A 135 9.38 9.27 9.71
C ARG A 135 10.71 8.70 9.22
N THR A 136 11.41 7.88 10.01
CA THR A 136 12.71 7.30 9.63
C THR A 136 12.60 5.94 8.94
N ALA A 137 11.45 5.27 9.01
CA ALA A 137 11.23 3.96 8.39
C ALA A 137 9.87 3.91 7.66
N GLY A 138 9.85 3.28 6.49
CA GLY A 138 8.62 3.13 5.72
C GLY A 138 8.80 2.44 4.38
N GLY A 139 7.69 1.96 3.81
CA GLY A 139 7.69 1.25 2.53
C GLY A 139 6.44 0.41 2.32
N HIS A 140 6.45 -0.40 1.26
CA HIS A 140 5.36 -1.32 0.93
C HIS A 140 5.41 -2.54 1.86
N VAL A 141 4.35 -2.77 2.63
CA VAL A 141 4.31 -3.80 3.69
C VAL A 141 4.23 -5.20 3.09
N THR A 142 5.06 -6.10 3.61
CA THR A 142 5.06 -7.53 3.29
C THR A 142 4.64 -8.40 4.49
N GLY A 143 4.70 -7.87 5.72
CA GLY A 143 4.20 -8.52 6.93
C GLY A 143 4.27 -7.59 8.13
N PHE A 144 3.43 -7.83 9.14
CA PHE A 144 3.47 -7.05 10.38
C PHE A 144 2.83 -7.78 11.56
N GLU A 145 3.24 -7.37 12.76
CA GLU A 145 2.63 -7.63 14.04
C GLU A 145 2.60 -6.33 14.85
N ALA A 146 1.45 -6.01 15.44
CA ALA A 146 1.23 -4.79 16.18
C ALA A 146 0.39 -5.01 17.44
N TRP A 147 0.55 -4.11 18.40
CA TRP A 147 -0.21 -4.03 19.65
C TRP A 147 -0.61 -2.58 19.95
N ASP A 148 -1.57 -2.40 20.86
CA ASP A 148 -2.21 -1.09 21.11
C ASP A 148 -2.75 -0.47 19.82
N VAL A 149 -3.60 -1.24 19.13
CA VAL A 149 -4.00 -0.96 17.74
C VAL A 149 -5.32 -0.22 17.69
N LYS A 150 -5.34 0.87 16.92
CA LYS A 150 -6.57 1.49 16.40
C LYS A 150 -6.69 1.19 14.91
N LEU A 151 -7.65 0.33 14.56
CA LEU A 151 -8.01 -0.01 13.19
C LEU A 151 -9.17 0.88 12.74
N SER A 152 -9.00 1.57 11.61
CA SER A 152 -10.06 2.33 10.94
C SER A 152 -10.16 1.90 9.48
N ALA A 153 -11.38 1.76 8.98
CA ALA A 153 -11.62 1.46 7.57
C ALA A 153 -12.86 2.19 7.04
N GLY A 154 -12.79 2.62 5.77
CA GLY A 154 -13.87 3.30 5.08
C GLY A 154 -14.22 2.59 3.78
N VAL A 155 -15.50 2.28 3.56
CA VAL A 155 -16.01 1.75 2.28
C VAL A 155 -16.00 2.86 1.23
N LEU A 156 -15.31 2.63 0.12
CA LEU A 156 -15.29 3.53 -1.03
C LEU A 156 -16.37 3.08 -2.03
N LYS A 157 -17.21 4.01 -2.45
CA LYS A 157 -18.34 3.76 -3.37
C LYS A 157 -18.04 4.17 -4.82
N GLU A 158 -17.00 4.96 -5.01
CA GLU A 158 -16.60 5.55 -6.28
C GLU A 158 -15.14 5.20 -6.53
N TYR A 159 -14.81 4.95 -7.80
CA TYR A 159 -13.46 4.73 -8.28
C TYR A 159 -13.26 5.61 -9.51
N GLY A 160 -12.37 6.60 -9.39
CA GLY A 160 -11.94 7.44 -10.51
C GLY A 160 -10.54 7.03 -10.96
N ALA A 161 -10.34 6.89 -12.27
CA ALA A 161 -9.04 6.65 -12.87
C ALA A 161 -8.64 7.85 -13.72
N GLU A 162 -7.45 8.38 -13.47
CA GLU A 162 -6.79 9.35 -14.33
C GLU A 162 -5.69 8.60 -15.08
N LEU A 163 -5.77 8.61 -16.41
CA LEU A 163 -4.83 7.89 -17.26
C LEU A 163 -3.70 8.83 -17.70
N PRO A 164 -2.43 8.41 -17.62
CA PRO A 164 -1.33 9.18 -18.16
C PRO A 164 -1.56 9.51 -19.65
N GLN A 165 -1.07 10.67 -20.09
CA GLN A 165 -1.21 11.15 -21.48
C GLN A 165 0.16 11.29 -22.17
N ASP A 166 1.22 10.76 -21.57
CA ASP A 166 2.54 10.68 -22.18
C ASP A 166 2.62 9.59 -23.25
N GLU A 167 3.59 9.73 -24.14
CA GLU A 167 3.84 8.82 -25.27
C GLU A 167 4.09 7.39 -24.81
N ASP A 168 4.84 7.21 -23.72
CA ASP A 168 5.15 5.89 -23.13
C ASP A 168 3.87 5.11 -22.77
N PHE A 169 2.85 5.78 -22.22
CA PHE A 169 1.56 5.15 -21.90
C PHE A 169 0.67 4.92 -23.13
N LEU A 170 0.69 5.84 -24.10
CA LEU A 170 -0.24 5.80 -25.24
C LEU A 170 0.20 4.84 -26.36
N GLU A 171 1.50 4.67 -26.59
CA GLU A 171 2.01 3.85 -27.68
C GLU A 171 2.09 2.35 -27.33
N ALA A 172 2.31 2.03 -26.06
CA ALA A 172 2.42 0.65 -25.60
C ALA A 172 1.04 -0.01 -25.48
N VAL A 173 0.81 -1.09 -26.23
CA VAL A 173 -0.42 -1.90 -26.07
C VAL A 173 -0.35 -2.69 -24.76
N ILE A 174 -1.08 -2.24 -23.75
CA ILE A 174 -1.22 -2.94 -22.47
C ILE A 174 -2.24 -4.07 -22.65
N ARG A 175 -1.76 -5.31 -22.69
CA ARG A 175 -2.60 -6.52 -22.73
C ARG A 175 -2.71 -7.10 -21.30
N ASN A 176 -3.82 -7.80 -21.04
CA ASN A 176 -4.24 -8.34 -19.74
C ASN A 176 -3.10 -8.73 -18.77
N TYR A 177 -3.39 -8.53 -17.48
CA TYR A 177 -2.64 -9.17 -16.39
C TYR A 177 -2.82 -10.70 -16.48
N GLU A 178 -1.89 -11.40 -17.13
CA GLU A 178 -1.72 -12.82 -16.88
C GLU A 178 -1.12 -12.94 -15.48
N GLU A 179 -1.85 -13.56 -14.54
CA GLU A 179 -1.25 -14.07 -13.31
C GLU A 179 -0.13 -15.00 -13.73
N ASP A 180 1.12 -14.57 -13.54
CA ASP A 180 2.26 -15.46 -13.60
C ASP A 180 2.09 -16.45 -12.42
N GLN A 181 1.39 -17.56 -12.66
CA GLN A 181 1.05 -18.58 -11.67
C GLN A 181 2.28 -19.33 -11.11
N ASN A 182 3.49 -18.88 -11.43
CA ASN A 182 4.76 -19.51 -11.05
C ASN A 182 5.35 -19.00 -9.72
N LEU A 183 4.54 -18.39 -8.85
CA LEU A 183 4.97 -17.97 -7.51
C LEU A 183 4.06 -18.60 -6.44
N ARG A 184 4.22 -19.92 -6.24
CA ARG A 184 3.97 -20.62 -4.97
C ARG A 184 5.29 -21.11 -4.41
#